data_AF-A0A3R0XN04-F1
#
_entry.id   AF-A0A3R0XN04-F1
#
_cell.length_a   1.000
_cell.length_b   1.000
_cell.length_c   1.000
_cell.angle_alpha   90.00
_cell.angle_beta   90.00
_cell.angle_gamma   90.00
#
_symmetry.space_group_name_H-M   'P 1'
#
loop_
_entity.id
_entity.type
_entity.pdbx_description
1 polymer ?
#
loop_
_entity_poly.entity_id
_entity_poly.type
_entity_poly.pdbx_seq_one_letter_code
_entity_poly.pdbx_strand_id
1 'polypeptide(L)'
;MTITDAKNARYNESGTITADVRFDDEIAPDGTPLYLPYTAAAHDPAPYGAQLYDDLVSGKYGSITSFTVTPEMLTAAKQAKHAEINAWRDAQENGSIIFTLNSHRWDCGKASQTRLAPVVAVAKSGALPPGFFWTDADNIDVPMTTDELAALEAAMQQNMVMQGFKIHERQRQMKEEVDKLTTIDDVRAYIPDWPPTTASTTDSTGAGK
;
A
#
# COMPACT_ATOMS: atom_id res chain seq x y z
N MET A 1 -17.49 -6.87 42.58
CA MET A 1 -17.57 -7.09 41.14
C MET A 1 -17.41 -8.56 40.76
N THR A 2 -18.54 -9.25 40.78
CA THR A 2 -18.75 -10.61 40.30
C THR A 2 -19.71 -10.56 39.12
N ILE A 3 -19.46 -11.32 38.07
CA ILE A 3 -20.38 -11.44 36.95
C ILE A 3 -21.51 -12.38 37.34
N THR A 4 -22.74 -11.88 37.27
CA THR A 4 -23.95 -12.63 37.64
C THR A 4 -24.73 -13.11 36.43
N ASP A 5 -24.65 -12.39 35.31
CA ASP A 5 -25.30 -12.76 34.05
C ASP A 5 -24.62 -12.07 32.85
N ALA A 6 -24.78 -12.63 31.65
CA ALA A 6 -24.36 -12.02 30.40
C ALA A 6 -25.32 -12.39 29.26
N LYS A 7 -25.46 -11.50 28.28
CA LYS A 7 -26.32 -11.74 27.10
C LYS A 7 -25.82 -10.98 25.87
N ASN A 8 -26.45 -11.24 24.72
CA ASN A 8 -26.14 -10.58 23.44
C ASN A 8 -24.66 -10.72 23.03
N ALA A 9 -24.05 -11.84 23.39
CA ALA A 9 -22.66 -12.14 23.11
C ALA A 9 -22.43 -12.28 21.60
N ARG A 10 -21.40 -11.60 21.10
CA ARG A 10 -20.99 -11.64 19.70
C ARG A 10 -19.48 -11.60 19.56
N TYR A 11 -18.94 -12.39 18.65
CA TYR A 11 -17.54 -12.28 18.27
C TYR A 11 -17.31 -10.97 17.53
N ASN A 12 -16.19 -10.35 17.84
CA ASN A 12 -15.61 -9.27 17.05
C ASN A 12 -14.58 -9.86 16.07
N GLU A 13 -14.12 -9.05 15.12
CA GLU A 13 -13.11 -9.47 14.13
C GLU A 13 -11.82 -10.03 14.76
N SER A 14 -11.40 -9.49 15.91
CA SER A 14 -10.18 -9.91 16.62
C SER A 14 -10.32 -11.20 17.44
N GLY A 15 -11.48 -11.87 17.40
CA GLY A 15 -11.76 -13.05 18.23
C GLY A 15 -12.11 -12.75 19.68
N THR A 16 -12.14 -11.46 20.06
CA THR A 16 -12.73 -10.99 21.32
C THR A 16 -14.26 -11.11 21.27
N ILE A 17 -14.92 -11.13 22.43
CA ILE A 17 -16.38 -11.26 22.54
C ILE A 17 -16.93 -10.02 23.24
N THR A 18 -17.85 -9.32 22.58
CA THR A 18 -18.62 -8.25 23.21
C THR A 18 -19.95 -8.78 23.72
N ALA A 19 -20.29 -8.51 24.97
CA ALA A 19 -21.56 -8.90 25.58
C ALA A 19 -22.10 -7.78 26.49
N ASP A 20 -23.40 -7.85 26.76
CA ASP A 20 -24.06 -7.07 27.79
C ASP A 20 -23.92 -7.84 29.11
N VAL A 21 -23.21 -7.29 30.09
CA VAL A 21 -22.79 -7.98 31.31
C VAL A 21 -23.45 -7.36 32.53
N ARG A 22 -23.97 -8.20 33.41
CA ARG A 22 -24.53 -7.82 34.70
C ARG A 22 -23.56 -8.15 35.82
N PHE A 23 -23.12 -7.13 36.53
CA PHE A 23 -22.32 -7.27 37.75
C PHE A 23 -23.21 -7.23 38.99
N ASP A 24 -22.72 -7.79 40.10
CA ASP A 24 -23.43 -7.84 41.38
C ASP A 24 -23.61 -6.47 42.04
N ASP A 25 -22.72 -5.53 41.75
CA ASP A 25 -22.65 -4.18 42.32
C ASP A 25 -23.22 -3.07 41.40
N GLU A 26 -23.58 -3.40 40.16
CA GLU A 26 -24.08 -2.43 39.16
C GLU A 26 -25.63 -2.44 39.08
N ILE A 27 -26.25 -1.57 39.87
CA ILE A 27 -27.71 -1.46 40.03
C ILE A 27 -28.14 0.01 39.88
N ALA A 28 -29.23 0.25 39.17
CA ALA A 28 -29.84 1.58 39.05
C ALA A 28 -30.40 2.07 40.40
N PRO A 29 -30.64 3.38 40.57
CA PRO A 29 -31.20 3.93 41.81
C PRO A 29 -32.55 3.34 42.25
N ASP A 30 -33.30 2.76 41.32
CA ASP A 30 -34.59 2.11 41.57
C ASP A 30 -34.47 0.61 41.91
N GLY A 31 -33.25 0.08 41.99
CA GLY A 31 -32.97 -1.33 42.27
C GLY A 31 -32.90 -2.24 41.04
N THR A 32 -33.05 -1.69 39.82
CA THR A 32 -32.98 -2.48 38.59
C THR A 32 -31.52 -2.86 38.24
N PRO A 33 -31.21 -4.14 37.98
CA PRO A 33 -29.86 -4.53 37.56
C PRO A 33 -29.48 -3.92 36.21
N LEU A 34 -28.26 -3.40 36.13
CA LEU A 34 -27.73 -2.82 34.91
C LEU A 34 -26.97 -3.87 34.09
N TYR A 35 -27.11 -3.77 32.77
CA TYR A 35 -26.26 -4.49 31.83
C TYR A 35 -25.36 -3.47 31.15
N LEU A 36 -24.05 -3.64 31.32
CA LEU A 36 -23.03 -2.77 30.74
C LEU A 36 -22.30 -3.51 29.62
N PRO A 37 -21.98 -2.84 28.50
CA PRO A 37 -21.20 -3.46 27.44
C PRO A 37 -19.78 -3.74 27.95
N TYR A 38 -19.33 -4.98 27.78
CA TYR A 38 -17.95 -5.38 28.05
C TYR A 38 -17.40 -6.20 26.88
N THR A 39 -16.16 -5.95 26.51
CA THR A 39 -15.44 -6.74 25.51
C THR A 39 -14.41 -7.60 26.21
N ALA A 40 -14.67 -8.90 26.27
CA ALA A 40 -13.82 -9.91 26.88
C ALA A 40 -12.82 -10.48 25.88
N ALA A 41 -11.64 -10.85 26.37
CA ALA A 41 -10.58 -11.50 25.60
C ALA A 41 -10.03 -12.73 26.35
N ALA A 42 -9.50 -13.71 25.60
CA ALA A 42 -8.85 -14.89 26.19
C ALA A 42 -7.68 -14.52 27.14
N HIS A 43 -7.02 -13.39 26.87
CA HIS A 43 -5.92 -12.86 27.67
C HIS A 43 -6.27 -11.47 28.22
N ASP A 44 -7.49 -11.31 28.74
CA ASP A 44 -7.96 -10.05 29.32
C ASP A 44 -7.10 -9.67 30.53
N PRO A 45 -6.65 -8.40 30.65
CA PRO A 45 -5.90 -7.94 31.82
C PRO A 45 -6.74 -7.91 33.10
N ALA A 46 -8.07 -7.81 33.00
CA ALA A 46 -8.97 -7.90 34.13
C ALA A 46 -9.32 -9.37 34.42
N PRO A 47 -9.16 -9.86 35.66
CA PRO A 47 -9.48 -11.24 36.00
C PRO A 47 -10.92 -11.65 35.67
N TYR A 48 -11.88 -10.74 35.88
CA TYR A 48 -13.29 -10.99 35.53
C TYR A 48 -13.54 -10.99 34.02
N GLY A 49 -12.72 -10.31 33.23
CA GLY A 49 -12.82 -10.29 31.77
C GLY A 49 -12.36 -11.61 31.15
N ALA A 50 -11.27 -12.19 31.67
CA ALA A 50 -10.79 -13.50 31.25
C ALA A 50 -11.81 -14.59 31.64
N GLN A 51 -12.33 -14.52 32.87
CA GLN A 51 -13.40 -15.42 33.33
C GLN A 51 -14.65 -15.33 32.44
N LEU A 52 -15.06 -14.11 32.07
CA LEU A 52 -16.19 -13.90 31.18
C LEU A 52 -15.97 -14.53 29.80
N TYR A 53 -14.77 -14.38 29.25
CA TYR A 53 -14.43 -15.00 27.95
C TYR A 53 -14.60 -16.52 28.01
N ASP A 54 -14.01 -17.16 29.01
CA ASP A 54 -14.10 -18.61 29.20
C ASP A 54 -15.54 -19.07 29.40
N ASP A 55 -16.31 -18.36 30.22
CA ASP A 55 -17.73 -18.65 30.47
C ASP A 55 -18.59 -18.51 29.20
N LEU A 56 -18.34 -17.49 28.37
CA LEU A 56 -19.04 -17.30 27.11
C LEU A 56 -18.69 -18.41 26.11
N VAL A 57 -17.40 -18.74 25.98
CA VAL A 57 -16.93 -19.81 25.07
C VAL A 57 -17.45 -21.17 25.50
N SER A 58 -17.59 -21.42 26.81
CA SER A 58 -18.19 -22.65 27.33
C SER A 58 -19.71 -22.75 27.13
N GLY A 59 -20.34 -21.68 26.64
CA GLY A 59 -21.79 -21.60 26.44
C GLY A 59 -22.60 -21.37 27.71
N LYS A 60 -21.97 -20.97 28.83
CA LYS A 60 -22.65 -20.74 30.12
C LYS A 60 -23.81 -19.74 30.01
N TYR A 61 -23.64 -18.74 29.15
CA TYR A 61 -24.60 -17.67 28.91
C TYR A 61 -25.30 -17.77 27.54
N GLY A 62 -25.31 -18.96 26.94
CA GLY A 62 -25.88 -19.22 25.62
C GLY A 62 -24.88 -19.11 24.47
N SER A 63 -25.38 -19.19 23.24
CA SER A 63 -24.55 -19.18 22.04
C SER A 63 -24.01 -17.78 21.73
N ILE A 64 -22.75 -17.71 21.30
CA ILE A 64 -22.13 -16.48 20.82
C ILE A 64 -22.49 -16.28 19.34
N THR A 65 -22.96 -15.09 18.99
CA THR A 65 -23.20 -14.71 17.58
C THR A 65 -21.87 -14.59 16.84
N SER A 66 -21.73 -15.29 15.70
CA SER A 66 -20.52 -15.20 14.88
C SER A 66 -20.32 -13.79 14.30
N PHE A 67 -19.06 -13.39 14.19
CA PHE A 67 -18.69 -12.17 13.47
C PHE A 67 -19.04 -12.31 11.98
N THR A 68 -19.60 -11.26 11.39
CA THR A 68 -19.86 -11.18 9.95
C THR A 68 -19.34 -9.85 9.42
N VAL A 69 -18.54 -9.90 8.36
CA VAL A 69 -18.06 -8.70 7.66
C VAL A 69 -19.23 -7.96 7.05
N THR A 70 -19.36 -6.66 7.34
CA THR A 70 -20.43 -5.84 6.75
C THR A 70 -19.99 -5.23 5.40
N PRO A 71 -20.93 -4.82 4.53
CA PRO A 71 -20.61 -4.10 3.31
C PRO A 71 -19.79 -2.82 3.56
N GLU A 72 -20.02 -2.14 4.67
CA GLU A 72 -19.28 -0.95 5.08
C GLU A 72 -17.83 -1.29 5.42
N MET A 73 -17.58 -2.40 6.12
CA MET A 73 -16.22 -2.87 6.40
C MET A 73 -15.45 -3.20 5.11
N LEU A 74 -16.10 -3.87 4.15
CA LEU A 74 -15.49 -4.15 2.85
C LEU A 74 -15.20 -2.86 2.06
N THR A 75 -16.13 -1.91 2.09
CA THR A 75 -15.96 -0.60 1.44
C THR A 75 -14.79 0.17 2.04
N ALA A 76 -14.69 0.21 3.37
CA ALA A 76 -13.59 0.85 4.08
C ALA A 76 -12.24 0.19 3.76
N ALA A 77 -12.20 -1.14 3.68
CA ALA A 77 -10.98 -1.87 3.29
C ALA A 77 -10.54 -1.53 1.86
N LYS A 78 -11.46 -1.43 0.90
CA LYS A 78 -11.15 -1.03 -0.48
C LYS A 78 -10.62 0.40 -0.56
N GLN A 79 -11.23 1.33 0.19
CA GLN A 79 -10.77 2.71 0.27
C GLN A 79 -9.36 2.81 0.85
N ALA A 80 -9.07 2.05 1.92
CA ALA A 80 -7.73 1.97 2.49
C ALA A 80 -6.72 1.45 1.45
N LYS A 81 -7.07 0.37 0.72
CA LYS A 81 -6.20 -0.17 -0.32
C LYS A 81 -6.00 0.79 -1.51
N HIS A 82 -7.02 1.56 -1.89
CA HIS A 82 -6.87 2.63 -2.88
C HIS A 82 -5.91 3.73 -2.43
N ALA A 83 -5.89 4.06 -1.13
CA ALA A 83 -4.93 4.99 -0.56
C ALA A 83 -3.49 4.42 -0.61
N GLU A 84 -3.31 3.14 -0.32
CA GLU A 84 -2.01 2.46 -0.50
C GLU A 84 -1.55 2.48 -1.98
N ILE A 85 -2.46 2.26 -2.93
CA ILE A 85 -2.17 2.36 -4.37
C ILE A 85 -1.73 3.80 -4.74
N ASN A 86 -2.38 4.82 -4.19
CA ASN A 86 -1.96 6.21 -4.42
C ASN A 86 -0.55 6.46 -3.84
N ALA A 87 -0.26 5.95 -2.64
CA ALA A 87 1.06 6.05 -2.05
C ALA A 87 2.13 5.33 -2.88
N TRP A 88 1.81 4.15 -3.45
CA TRP A 88 2.66 3.45 -4.41
C TRP A 88 2.94 4.32 -5.64
N ARG A 89 1.90 4.91 -6.26
CA ARG A 89 2.05 5.80 -7.42
C ARG A 89 2.98 6.96 -7.08
N ASP A 90 2.74 7.63 -5.95
CA ASP A 90 3.53 8.79 -5.54
C ASP A 90 5.01 8.40 -5.30
N ALA A 91 5.27 7.20 -4.76
CA ALA A 91 6.62 6.67 -4.64
C ALA A 91 7.26 6.42 -6.02
N GLN A 92 6.54 5.80 -6.96
CA GLN A 92 7.04 5.55 -8.32
C GLN A 92 7.32 6.85 -9.10
N GLU A 93 6.43 7.84 -9.01
CA GLU A 93 6.57 9.15 -9.70
C GLU A 93 7.72 10.00 -9.14
N ASN A 94 8.12 9.76 -7.89
CA ASN A 94 9.27 10.42 -7.27
C ASN A 94 10.55 9.58 -7.35
N GLY A 95 10.47 8.35 -7.85
CA GLY A 95 11.61 7.48 -8.09
C GLY A 95 12.46 7.91 -9.29
N SER A 96 13.54 7.17 -9.51
CA SER A 96 14.40 7.27 -10.69
C SER A 96 14.38 5.94 -11.44
N ILE A 97 14.34 6.01 -12.77
CA ILE A 97 14.58 4.88 -13.66
C ILE A 97 15.91 5.08 -14.40
N ILE A 98 16.42 4.02 -15.00
CA ILE A 98 17.60 4.08 -15.87
C ILE A 98 17.14 3.88 -17.31
N PHE A 99 17.62 4.72 -18.22
CA PHE A 99 17.46 4.53 -19.66
C PHE A 99 18.81 4.56 -20.37
N THR A 100 18.88 3.95 -21.55
CA THR A 100 20.10 3.92 -22.36
C THR A 100 20.01 4.93 -23.49
N LEU A 101 21.06 5.72 -23.66
CA LEU A 101 21.26 6.64 -24.79
C LEU A 101 22.75 6.69 -25.13
N ASN A 102 23.08 6.58 -26.42
CA ASN A 102 24.47 6.65 -26.91
C ASN A 102 25.42 5.68 -26.20
N SER A 103 24.96 4.45 -25.93
CA SER A 103 25.71 3.39 -25.21
C SER A 103 25.99 3.66 -23.72
N HIS A 104 25.45 4.74 -23.16
CA HIS A 104 25.50 5.07 -21.74
C HIS A 104 24.15 4.87 -21.05
N ARG A 105 24.18 4.60 -19.76
CA ARG A 105 23.00 4.44 -18.91
C ARG A 105 22.82 5.71 -18.08
N TRP A 106 21.66 6.31 -18.10
CA TRP A 106 21.42 7.61 -17.47
C TRP A 106 20.31 7.54 -16.43
N ASP A 107 20.54 8.20 -15.29
CA ASP A 107 19.50 8.42 -14.28
C ASP A 107 18.40 9.30 -14.85
N CYS A 108 17.16 8.86 -14.70
CA CYS A 108 15.98 9.54 -15.22
C CYS A 108 14.91 9.64 -14.14
N GLY A 109 14.71 10.86 -13.68
CA GLY A 109 13.73 11.20 -12.67
C GLY A 109 13.76 12.70 -12.40
N LYS A 110 12.85 13.20 -11.57
CA LYS A 110 12.69 14.63 -11.26
C LYS A 110 14.01 15.27 -10.80
N ALA A 111 14.79 14.55 -9.98
CA ALA A 111 16.07 15.03 -9.48
C ALA A 111 17.14 15.16 -10.59
N SER A 112 17.24 14.19 -11.49
CA SER A 112 18.18 14.26 -12.62
C SER A 112 17.79 15.35 -13.62
N GLN A 113 16.50 15.47 -13.93
CA GLN A 113 15.99 16.53 -14.80
C GLN A 113 16.26 17.92 -14.22
N THR A 114 16.03 18.10 -12.91
CA THR A 114 16.25 19.38 -12.22
C THR A 114 17.72 19.79 -12.23
N ARG A 115 18.65 18.82 -12.12
CA ARG A 115 20.10 19.08 -12.23
C ARG A 115 20.53 19.37 -13.67
N LEU A 116 19.95 18.68 -14.65
CA LEU A 116 20.34 18.80 -16.05
C LEU A 116 19.85 20.10 -16.70
N ALA A 117 18.63 20.56 -16.36
CA ALA A 117 18.03 21.75 -16.94
C ALA A 117 18.93 23.02 -16.92
N PRO A 118 19.52 23.44 -15.78
CA PRO A 118 20.42 24.58 -15.78
C PRO A 118 21.72 24.33 -16.57
N VAL A 119 22.22 23.09 -16.59
CA VAL A 119 23.40 22.73 -17.39
C VAL A 119 23.13 22.92 -18.88
N VAL A 120 21.98 22.45 -19.37
CA VAL A 120 21.59 22.63 -20.78
C VAL A 120 21.40 24.12 -21.10
N ALA A 121 20.82 24.90 -20.18
CA ALA A 121 20.67 26.34 -20.38
C ALA A 121 22.03 27.06 -20.52
N VAL A 122 23.02 26.70 -19.70
CA VAL A 122 24.40 27.23 -19.77
C VAL A 122 25.14 26.71 -21.02
N ALA A 123 24.91 25.46 -21.42
CA ALA A 123 25.45 24.89 -22.66
C ALA A 123 24.98 25.67 -23.90
N LYS A 124 23.69 26.03 -23.92
CA LYS A 124 23.08 26.81 -25.01
C LYS A 124 23.62 28.25 -25.09
N SER A 125 24.14 28.81 -23.99
CA SER A 125 24.81 30.12 -23.99
C SER A 125 26.32 30.04 -24.28
N GLY A 126 26.86 28.84 -24.51
CA GLY A 126 28.29 28.64 -24.76
C GLY A 126 29.19 28.92 -23.54
N ALA A 127 28.62 28.90 -22.34
CA ALA A 127 29.30 29.29 -21.11
C ALA A 127 29.64 28.11 -20.19
N LEU A 128 29.66 26.87 -20.73
CA LEU A 128 30.13 25.72 -19.95
C LEU A 128 31.63 25.84 -19.64
N PRO A 129 32.07 25.39 -18.45
CA PRO A 129 33.48 25.30 -18.14
C PRO A 129 34.25 24.41 -19.12
N PRO A 130 35.53 24.70 -19.41
CA PRO A 130 36.38 23.80 -20.18
C PRO A 130 36.46 22.41 -19.52
N GLY A 131 36.35 21.35 -20.32
CA GLY A 131 36.40 19.97 -19.81
C GLY A 131 35.14 19.52 -19.08
N PHE A 132 34.00 20.20 -19.27
CA PHE A 132 32.72 19.79 -18.70
C PHE A 132 32.34 18.35 -19.10
N PHE A 133 31.77 17.62 -18.16
CA PHE A 133 31.26 16.27 -18.33
C PHE A 133 29.93 16.11 -17.58
N TRP A 134 29.17 15.08 -17.94
CA TRP A 134 28.03 14.60 -17.17
C TRP A 134 28.30 13.17 -16.71
N THR A 135 28.13 12.91 -15.42
CA THR A 135 28.32 11.57 -14.85
C THR A 135 27.07 10.72 -15.12
N ASP A 136 27.28 9.55 -15.73
CA ASP A 136 26.21 8.60 -16.03
C ASP A 136 25.80 7.76 -14.80
N ALA A 137 24.79 6.91 -14.95
CA ALA A 137 24.24 6.09 -13.86
C ALA A 137 25.21 5.02 -13.33
N ASP A 138 26.24 4.69 -14.11
CA ASP A 138 27.29 3.75 -13.72
C ASP A 138 28.51 4.48 -13.11
N ASN A 139 28.37 5.78 -12.81
CA ASN A 139 29.40 6.68 -12.31
C ASN A 139 30.58 6.90 -13.28
N ILE A 140 30.29 6.91 -14.58
CA ILE A 140 31.28 7.22 -15.61
C ILE A 140 31.11 8.68 -16.03
N ASP A 141 32.20 9.45 -15.95
CA ASP A 141 32.23 10.83 -16.41
C ASP A 141 32.30 10.87 -17.95
N VAL A 142 31.22 11.31 -18.58
CA VAL A 142 31.11 11.39 -20.04
C VAL A 142 31.31 12.83 -20.47
N PRO A 143 32.34 13.16 -21.27
CA PRO A 143 32.46 14.48 -21.90
C PRO A 143 31.25 14.73 -22.80
N MET A 144 30.60 15.88 -22.66
CA MET A 144 29.37 16.18 -23.40
C MET A 144 29.46 17.50 -24.16
N THR A 145 29.05 17.49 -25.41
CA THR A 145 28.79 18.69 -26.21
C THR A 145 27.44 19.31 -25.86
N THR A 146 27.20 20.55 -26.30
CA THR A 146 25.89 21.20 -26.15
C THR A 146 24.76 20.41 -26.79
N ASP A 147 24.99 19.82 -27.97
CA ASP A 147 23.98 19.02 -28.68
C ASP A 147 23.69 17.71 -27.96
N GLU A 148 24.70 17.05 -27.40
CA GLU A 148 24.52 15.83 -26.60
C GLU A 148 23.77 16.09 -25.29
N LEU A 149 24.03 17.22 -24.62
CA LEU A 149 23.26 17.62 -23.43
C LEU A 149 21.79 17.90 -23.77
N ALA A 150 21.53 18.56 -24.90
CA ALA A 150 20.16 18.79 -25.37
C ALA A 150 19.46 17.48 -25.74
N ALA A 151 20.17 16.55 -26.37
CA ALA A 151 19.64 15.21 -26.68
C ALA A 151 19.37 14.39 -25.40
N LEU A 152 20.25 14.46 -24.41
CA LEU A 152 20.06 13.82 -23.10
C LEU A 152 18.82 14.36 -22.39
N GLU A 153 18.63 15.68 -22.36
CA GLU A 153 17.46 16.32 -21.76
C GLU A 153 16.16 15.90 -22.45
N ALA A 154 16.13 15.94 -23.78
CA ALA A 154 14.96 15.53 -24.56
C ALA A 154 14.62 14.04 -24.32
N ALA A 155 15.62 13.16 -24.35
CA ALA A 155 15.44 11.73 -24.10
C ALA A 155 14.98 11.46 -22.66
N MET A 156 15.52 12.18 -21.67
CA MET A 156 15.09 12.07 -20.28
C MET A 156 13.62 12.49 -20.13
N GLN A 157 13.22 13.63 -20.70
CA GLN A 157 11.83 14.09 -20.68
C GLN A 157 10.89 13.07 -21.33
N GLN A 158 11.26 12.51 -22.49
CA GLN A 158 10.48 11.48 -23.16
C GLN A 158 10.31 10.22 -22.29
N ASN A 159 11.39 9.75 -21.66
CA ASN A 159 11.34 8.59 -20.76
C ASN A 159 10.52 8.86 -19.50
N MET A 160 10.62 10.05 -18.91
CA MET A 160 9.78 10.46 -17.78
C MET A 160 8.28 10.45 -18.15
N VAL A 161 7.93 10.96 -19.34
CA VAL A 161 6.53 10.94 -19.82
C VAL A 161 6.03 9.51 -20.01
N MET A 162 6.81 8.66 -20.68
CA MET A 162 6.45 7.25 -20.87
C MET A 162 6.30 6.51 -19.55
N GLN A 163 7.21 6.74 -18.60
CA GLN A 163 7.14 6.11 -17.28
C GLN A 163 5.93 6.60 -16.49
N GLY A 164 5.66 7.90 -16.48
CA GLY A 164 4.47 8.48 -15.85
C GLY A 164 3.17 7.88 -16.42
N PHE A 165 3.11 7.67 -17.73
CA PHE A 165 1.97 7.00 -18.37
C PHE A 165 1.78 5.56 -17.88
N LYS A 166 2.85 4.75 -17.83
CA LYS A 166 2.81 3.38 -17.30
C LYS A 166 2.34 3.32 -15.86
N ILE A 167 2.84 4.22 -15.01
CA ILE A 167 2.44 4.31 -13.60
C ILE A 167 0.94 4.65 -13.52
N HIS A 168 0.47 5.59 -14.33
CA HIS A 168 -0.95 5.96 -14.37
C HIS A 168 -1.85 4.78 -14.77
N GLU A 169 -1.51 4.07 -15.86
CA GLU A 169 -2.24 2.89 -16.31
C GLU A 169 -2.25 1.81 -15.23
N ARG A 170 -1.09 1.51 -14.64
CA ARG A 170 -0.99 0.50 -13.59
C ARG A 170 -1.81 0.87 -12.37
N GLN A 171 -1.75 2.12 -11.89
CA GLN A 171 -2.61 2.57 -10.78
C GLN A 171 -4.10 2.31 -11.07
N ARG A 172 -4.56 2.66 -12.28
CA ARG A 172 -5.97 2.46 -12.65
C ARG A 172 -6.34 0.99 -12.64
N GLN A 173 -5.51 0.16 -13.24
CA GLN A 173 -5.68 -1.29 -13.25
C GLN A 173 -5.77 -1.85 -11.83
N MET A 174 -4.86 -1.47 -10.92
CA MET A 174 -4.87 -1.95 -9.54
C MET A 174 -6.15 -1.56 -8.80
N LYS A 175 -6.65 -0.33 -9.00
CA LYS A 175 -7.92 0.10 -8.40
C LYS A 175 -9.10 -0.71 -8.93
N GLU A 176 -9.16 -0.94 -10.24
CA GLU A 176 -10.19 -1.79 -10.85
C GLU A 176 -10.12 -3.26 -10.38
N GLU A 177 -8.92 -3.78 -10.14
CA GLU A 177 -8.71 -5.11 -9.56
C GLU A 177 -9.24 -5.17 -8.13
N VAL A 178 -8.87 -4.21 -7.27
CA VAL A 178 -9.36 -4.10 -5.88
C VAL A 178 -10.87 -3.93 -5.83
N ASP A 179 -11.46 -3.16 -6.74
CA ASP A 179 -12.91 -2.93 -6.79
C ASP A 179 -13.69 -4.22 -7.09
N LYS A 180 -13.09 -5.17 -7.81
CA LYS A 180 -13.68 -6.48 -8.13
C LYS A 180 -13.57 -7.51 -6.99
N LEU A 181 -12.73 -7.27 -5.99
CA LEU A 181 -12.57 -8.19 -4.85
C LEU A 181 -13.84 -8.18 -3.97
N THR A 182 -14.24 -9.35 -3.49
CA THR A 182 -15.51 -9.54 -2.75
C THR A 182 -15.30 -9.86 -1.29
N THR A 183 -14.09 -10.20 -0.87
CA THR A 183 -13.76 -10.50 0.53
C THR A 183 -12.80 -9.45 1.11
N ILE A 184 -12.90 -9.21 2.42
CA ILE A 184 -12.01 -8.26 3.10
C ILE A 184 -10.56 -8.75 3.14
N ASP A 185 -10.36 -10.06 3.22
CA ASP A 185 -9.04 -10.69 3.28
C ASP A 185 -8.31 -10.56 1.94
N ASP A 186 -8.99 -10.80 0.81
CA ASP A 186 -8.40 -10.60 -0.51
C ASP A 186 -8.01 -9.13 -0.73
N VAL A 187 -8.88 -8.19 -0.32
CA VAL A 187 -8.58 -6.76 -0.40
C VAL A 187 -7.34 -6.41 0.40
N ARG A 188 -7.23 -6.91 1.64
CA ARG A 188 -6.05 -6.66 2.50
C ARG A 188 -4.79 -7.30 1.96
N ALA A 189 -4.89 -8.51 1.39
CA ALA A 189 -3.79 -9.26 0.82
C ALA A 189 -3.29 -8.69 -0.52
N TYR A 190 -4.06 -7.85 -1.21
CA TYR A 190 -3.64 -7.21 -2.45
C TYR A 190 -2.38 -6.36 -2.23
N ILE A 191 -1.33 -6.61 -3.03
CA ILE A 191 -0.04 -5.91 -2.96
C ILE A 191 0.05 -4.90 -4.10
N PRO A 192 0.09 -3.58 -3.82
CA PRO A 192 0.34 -2.58 -4.84
C PRO A 192 1.78 -2.68 -5.35
N ASP A 193 1.95 -3.27 -6.53
CA ASP A 193 3.24 -3.39 -7.21
C ASP A 193 3.07 -3.47 -8.74
N TRP A 194 4.18 -3.39 -9.46
CA TRP A 194 4.24 -3.75 -10.87
C TRP A 194 3.83 -5.21 -11.08
N PRO A 195 3.20 -5.54 -12.22
CA PRO A 195 2.92 -6.93 -12.54
C PRO A 195 4.23 -7.71 -12.66
N PRO A 196 4.23 -9.00 -12.31
CA PRO A 196 5.42 -9.85 -12.47
C PRO A 196 5.88 -9.79 -13.93
N THR A 197 7.19 -9.61 -14.14
CA THR A 197 7.76 -9.60 -15.49
C THR A 197 7.54 -10.97 -16.11
N THR A 198 6.64 -11.08 -17.09
CA THR A 198 6.56 -12.27 -17.92
C THR A 198 7.86 -12.35 -18.72
N ALA A 199 8.75 -13.28 -18.35
CA ALA A 199 9.91 -13.60 -19.18
C ALA A 199 9.40 -14.01 -20.56
N SER A 200 9.70 -13.21 -21.58
CA SER A 200 9.43 -13.56 -22.97
C SER A 200 10.27 -14.78 -23.33
N THR A 201 9.69 -15.98 -23.23
CA THR A 201 10.23 -17.19 -23.84
C THR A 201 10.15 -17.01 -25.36
N THR A 202 11.19 -16.41 -25.92
CA THR A 202 11.42 -16.42 -27.36
C THR A 202 12.35 -17.60 -27.61
N ASP A 203 11.78 -18.79 -27.75
CA ASP A 203 12.49 -19.93 -28.31
C ASP A 203 12.74 -19.64 -29.79
N SER A 204 13.96 -19.21 -30.11
CA SER A 204 14.46 -19.16 -31.47
C SER A 204 14.85 -20.57 -31.92
N THR A 205 13.85 -21.38 -32.27
CA THR A 205 14.13 -22.61 -33.03
C THR A 205 14.28 -22.23 -34.50
N GLY A 206 15.53 -22.16 -34.95
CA GLY A 206 15.87 -22.15 -36.37
C GLY A 206 15.61 -23.52 -37.02
N ALA A 207 15.02 -23.48 -38.21
CA ALA A 207 15.16 -24.46 -39.29
C ALA A 207 14.63 -23.72 -40.55
N GLY A 208 15.42 -23.44 -41.58
CA GLY A 208 16.24 -24.36 -42.33
C GLY A 208 15.52 -24.69 -43.63
N LYS A 209 15.73 -23.87 -44.66
CA LYS A 209 15.87 -24.19 -46.09
C LYS A 209 16.09 -22.92 -46.91
#